data_AF-A0ABD5JQ35-F1
#
_entry.id   AF-A0ABD5JQ35-F1
#
_cell.length_a   1.000
_cell.length_b   1.000
_cell.length_c   1.000
_cell.angle_alpha   90.00
_cell.angle_beta   90.00
_cell.angle_gamma   90.00
#
_symmetry.space_group_name_H-M   'P 1'
#
loop_
_entity.id
_entity.type
_entity.pdbx_description
1 polymer ?
#
loop_
_entity_poly.entity_id
_entity_poly.type
_entity_poly.pdbx_seq_one_letter_code
_entity_poly.pdbx_strand_id
1 'polypeptide(L)'
;MTHLELPLTPLQEIDLVEVPRLQSPAPQHRIEGRVSLSTAVVHPLTAEEAAAGEAEWLGFLTAEASHSDYLLLSLTCAFRPPANGDPFADAAVGVLLESPDEPADRQPIAWSISPKKRSHPVERATTIGLSAKLAIVESTLELTPGQGREDLFVIGMGERDSDPEWRIQATSRHPLIGDETFMLIVKATAGAPVQARVTVAATIKHRRFGLIPYRADLPATLRTIDLRHQTNQRDRNTTATLPGSGA
;
A
#
# COMPACT_ATOMS: atom_id res chain seq x y z
N MET A 1 -18.12 -7.26 -10.50
CA MET A 1 -17.43 -6.20 -9.73
C MET A 1 -18.05 -6.15 -8.35
N THR A 2 -17.26 -6.49 -7.34
CA THR A 2 -17.69 -6.51 -5.93
C THR A 2 -17.29 -5.19 -5.28
N HIS A 3 -18.13 -4.60 -4.44
CA HIS A 3 -17.80 -3.38 -3.72
C HIS A 3 -17.51 -3.70 -2.25
N LEU A 4 -16.37 -3.23 -1.78
CA LEU A 4 -15.96 -3.32 -0.38
C LEU A 4 -15.93 -1.91 0.21
N GLU A 5 -16.52 -1.76 1.39
CA GLU A 5 -16.46 -0.53 2.16
C GLU A 5 -15.32 -0.66 3.18
N LEU A 6 -14.27 0.14 2.99
CA LEU A 6 -13.13 0.16 3.91
C LEU A 6 -13.25 1.37 4.84
N PRO A 7 -12.93 1.20 6.14
CA PRO A 7 -12.93 2.30 7.07
C PRO A 7 -11.89 3.35 6.66
N LEU A 8 -12.26 4.62 6.78
CA LEU A 8 -11.29 5.71 6.72
C LEU A 8 -10.40 5.65 7.96
N THR A 9 -9.11 5.42 7.74
CA THR A 9 -8.11 5.52 8.82
C THR A 9 -7.52 6.93 8.87
N PRO A 10 -7.27 7.46 10.08
CA PRO A 10 -6.63 8.75 10.25
C PRO A 10 -5.21 8.71 9.68
N LEU A 11 -4.78 9.83 9.10
CA LEU A 11 -3.42 10.04 8.64
C LEU A 11 -2.57 10.48 9.84
N GLN A 12 -1.43 9.82 10.02
CA GLN A 12 -0.43 10.18 11.02
C GLN A 12 0.76 10.83 10.32
N GLU A 13 1.23 11.95 10.84
CA GLU A 13 2.43 12.60 10.33
C GLU A 13 3.65 11.72 10.55
N ILE A 14 4.52 11.67 9.53
CA ILE A 14 5.77 10.91 9.59
C ILE A 14 6.93 11.80 9.21
N ASP A 15 8.03 11.64 9.92
CA ASP A 15 9.23 12.43 9.72
C ASP A 15 10.08 11.83 8.60
N LEU A 16 10.59 12.69 7.72
CA LEU A 16 11.55 12.31 6.69
C LEU A 16 12.96 12.63 7.19
N VAL A 17 13.83 11.63 7.24
CA VAL A 17 15.22 11.75 7.69
C VAL A 17 16.17 11.57 6.51
N GLU A 18 17.13 12.47 6.35
CA GLU A 18 18.10 12.39 5.25
C GLU A 18 18.87 11.06 5.30
N VAL A 19 18.97 10.39 4.14
CA VAL A 19 19.72 9.14 4.03
C VAL A 19 21.22 9.46 4.12
N PRO A 20 21.98 8.85 5.05
CA PRO A 20 23.41 9.08 5.16
C PRO A 20 24.14 8.77 3.85
N ARG A 21 25.02 9.68 3.43
CA ARG A 21 25.90 9.45 2.28
C ARG A 21 27.22 8.88 2.76
N LEU A 22 27.76 7.91 2.03
CA LEU A 22 29.02 7.20 2.33
C LEU A 22 30.22 8.12 2.65
N GLN A 23 30.18 9.40 2.27
CA GLN A 23 31.28 10.37 2.44
C GLN A 23 30.96 11.57 3.34
N SER A 24 29.77 11.63 3.95
CA SER A 24 29.38 12.77 4.80
C SER A 24 28.62 12.32 6.05
N PRO A 25 29.24 12.33 7.24
CA PRO A 25 28.57 12.11 8.52
C PRO A 25 27.81 13.37 8.99
N ALA A 26 27.33 14.20 8.06
CA ALA A 26 26.66 15.45 8.38
C ALA A 26 25.41 15.22 9.24
N PRO A 27 24.93 16.24 9.99
CA PRO A 27 23.73 16.10 10.80
C PRO A 27 22.56 15.60 9.95
N GLN A 28 21.88 14.56 10.42
CA GLN A 28 20.67 14.05 9.76
C GLN A 28 19.62 15.15 9.79
N HIS A 29 19.32 15.73 8.63
CA HIS A 29 18.24 16.69 8.55
C HIS A 29 16.90 15.96 8.62
N ARG A 30 16.03 16.45 9.49
CA ARG A 30 14.66 15.94 9.67
C ARG A 30 13.69 16.94 9.05
N ILE A 31 12.77 16.42 8.26
CA ILE A 31 11.70 17.17 7.62
C ILE A 31 10.37 16.65 8.16
N GLU A 32 9.67 17.52 8.90
CA GLU A 32 8.37 17.25 9.53
C GLU A 32 7.25 17.86 8.67
N GLY A 33 5.99 17.44 8.88
CA GLY A 33 4.81 18.06 8.28
C GLY A 33 4.60 17.81 6.79
N ARG A 34 5.47 17.02 6.15
CA ARG A 34 5.54 16.88 4.70
C ARG A 34 4.92 15.60 4.17
N VAL A 35 4.92 14.54 4.98
CA VAL A 35 4.31 13.26 4.63
C VAL A 35 3.45 12.79 5.79
N SER A 36 2.31 12.21 5.47
CA SER A 36 1.50 11.49 6.44
C SER A 36 1.15 10.12 5.89
N LEU A 37 1.06 9.12 6.76
CA LEU A 37 0.71 7.75 6.39
C LEU A 37 -0.47 7.29 7.23
N SER A 38 -1.42 6.60 6.61
CA SER A 38 -2.56 6.03 7.33
C SER A 38 -2.15 4.79 8.10
N THR A 39 -2.90 4.46 9.15
CA THR A 39 -2.90 3.08 9.63
C THR A 39 -3.40 2.18 8.50
N ALA A 40 -2.75 1.02 8.36
CA ALA A 40 -3.17 -0.01 7.41
C ALA A 40 -4.60 -0.48 7.68
N VAL A 41 -5.36 -0.67 6.61
CA VAL A 41 -6.63 -1.39 6.66
C VAL A 41 -6.39 -2.78 6.11
N VAL A 42 -6.72 -3.79 6.91
CA VAL A 42 -6.62 -5.20 6.51
C VAL A 42 -8.01 -5.82 6.52
N HIS A 43 -8.36 -6.51 5.44
CA HIS A 43 -9.63 -7.21 5.27
C HIS A 43 -9.39 -8.59 4.66
N PRO A 44 -9.68 -9.70 5.38
CA PRO A 44 -9.65 -11.03 4.78
C PRO A 44 -10.73 -11.15 3.72
N LEU A 45 -10.35 -11.69 2.56
CA LEU A 45 -11.28 -11.87 1.46
C LEU A 45 -11.88 -13.26 1.51
N THR A 46 -13.20 -13.36 1.35
CA THR A 46 -13.84 -14.63 1.01
C THR A 46 -13.50 -15.02 -0.44
N ALA A 47 -13.75 -16.27 -0.82
CA ALA A 47 -13.57 -16.70 -2.21
C ALA A 47 -14.48 -15.91 -3.17
N GLU A 48 -15.69 -15.53 -2.74
CA GLU A 48 -16.63 -14.71 -3.51
C GLU A 48 -16.15 -13.28 -3.67
N GLU A 49 -15.63 -12.67 -2.60
CA GLU A 49 -15.04 -11.34 -2.66
C GLU A 49 -13.82 -11.35 -3.57
N ALA A 50 -12.89 -12.27 -3.34
CA ALA A 50 -11.70 -12.46 -4.17
C ALA A 50 -12.02 -12.88 -5.61
N ALA A 51 -13.18 -13.46 -5.92
CA ALA A 51 -13.59 -13.74 -7.30
C ALA A 51 -14.11 -12.50 -8.03
N ALA A 52 -14.44 -11.42 -7.30
CA ALA A 52 -14.95 -10.15 -7.85
C ALA A 52 -16.19 -10.28 -8.76
N GLY A 53 -16.96 -11.35 -8.60
CA GLY A 53 -18.16 -11.66 -9.40
C GLY A 53 -17.92 -12.55 -10.62
N GLU A 54 -16.71 -13.08 -10.83
CA GLU A 54 -16.39 -13.98 -11.94
C GLU A 54 -16.55 -15.45 -11.54
N ALA A 55 -17.51 -16.15 -12.15
CA ALA A 55 -17.89 -17.52 -11.75
C ALA A 55 -16.78 -18.56 -11.97
N GLU A 56 -15.97 -18.39 -13.01
CA GLU A 56 -14.84 -19.30 -13.31
C GLU A 56 -13.79 -19.30 -12.19
N TRP A 57 -13.58 -18.14 -11.56
CA TRP A 57 -12.58 -17.94 -10.52
C TRP A 57 -13.06 -18.38 -9.15
N LEU A 58 -14.36 -18.25 -8.88
CA LEU A 58 -14.95 -18.70 -7.63
C LEU A 58 -14.63 -20.17 -7.36
N GLY A 59 -14.73 -21.03 -8.37
CA GLY A 59 -14.39 -22.45 -8.24
C GLY A 59 -12.92 -22.68 -7.85
N PHE A 60 -12.00 -21.99 -8.51
CA PHE A 60 -10.56 -22.06 -8.21
C PHE A 60 -10.24 -21.56 -6.80
N LEU A 61 -10.74 -20.39 -6.42
CA LEU A 61 -10.50 -19.78 -5.11
C LEU A 61 -11.11 -20.61 -3.97
N THR A 62 -12.28 -21.21 -4.20
CA THR A 62 -12.90 -22.13 -3.24
C THR A 62 -12.06 -23.39 -3.04
N ALA A 63 -11.51 -23.96 -4.11
CA ALA A 63 -10.62 -25.13 -4.01
C ALA A 63 -9.31 -24.79 -3.29
N GLU A 64 -8.74 -23.61 -3.54
CA GLU A 64 -7.51 -23.13 -2.91
C GLU A 64 -7.67 -22.68 -1.45
N ALA A 65 -8.90 -22.45 -0.97
CA ALA A 65 -9.16 -21.89 0.36
C ALA A 65 -8.61 -22.74 1.52
N SER A 66 -8.37 -24.03 1.30
CA SER A 66 -7.73 -24.92 2.30
C SER A 66 -6.20 -24.77 2.37
N HIS A 67 -5.59 -24.14 1.36
CA HIS A 67 -4.15 -23.99 1.21
C HIS A 67 -3.70 -22.53 1.27
N SER A 68 -4.56 -21.59 0.91
CA SER A 68 -4.22 -20.19 0.74
C SER A 68 -5.27 -19.26 1.35
N ASP A 69 -4.79 -18.28 2.10
CA ASP A 69 -5.58 -17.13 2.55
C ASP A 69 -5.31 -15.93 1.65
N TYR A 70 -6.36 -15.15 1.36
CA TYR A 70 -6.28 -13.90 0.61
C TYR A 70 -6.64 -12.72 1.53
N LEU A 71 -5.76 -11.74 1.64
CA LEU A 71 -5.92 -10.57 2.50
C LEU A 71 -5.80 -9.29 1.67
N LEU A 72 -6.80 -8.43 1.71
CA LEU A 72 -6.70 -7.08 1.18
C LEU A 72 -5.97 -6.19 2.20
N LEU A 73 -4.88 -5.56 1.79
CA LEU A 73 -4.17 -4.53 2.54
C LEU A 73 -4.27 -3.20 1.79
N SER A 74 -4.69 -2.14 2.49
CA SER A 74 -4.81 -0.78 1.96
C SER A 74 -4.05 0.23 2.84
N LEU A 75 -3.29 1.11 2.19
CA LEU A 75 -2.47 2.16 2.79
C LEU A 75 -2.69 3.47 2.04
N THR A 76 -2.86 4.58 2.75
CA THR A 76 -2.92 5.92 2.14
C THR A 76 -1.70 6.72 2.58
N CYS A 77 -0.94 7.24 1.61
CA CYS A 77 0.14 8.18 1.83
C CYS A 77 -0.28 9.57 1.35
N ALA A 78 0.03 10.58 2.15
CA ALA A 78 -0.39 11.95 1.95
C ALA A 78 0.85 12.84 1.85
N PHE A 79 0.97 13.61 0.78
CA PHE A 79 2.08 14.51 0.52
C PHE A 79 1.61 15.95 0.64
N ARG A 80 2.29 16.74 1.48
CA ARG A 80 1.89 18.10 1.83
C ARG A 80 2.79 19.14 1.15
N PRO A 81 2.22 20.29 0.77
CA PRO A 81 2.98 21.36 0.14
C PRO A 81 4.10 21.85 1.06
N PRO A 82 5.28 22.20 0.51
CA PRO A 82 6.38 22.74 1.31
C PRO A 82 6.08 24.17 1.77
N ALA A 83 6.35 24.48 3.05
CA ALA A 83 6.34 25.87 3.53
C ALA A 83 7.46 26.72 2.89
N ASN A 84 8.60 26.10 2.56
CA ASN A 84 9.79 26.77 2.02
C ASN A 84 9.88 26.74 0.48
N GLY A 85 8.90 26.13 -0.21
CA GLY A 85 8.88 25.98 -1.65
C GLY A 85 9.74 24.85 -2.25
N ASP A 86 10.42 24.02 -1.45
CA ASP A 86 11.21 22.89 -1.97
C ASP A 86 10.30 21.69 -2.31
N PRO A 87 10.04 21.37 -3.60
CA PRO A 87 9.08 20.35 -3.98
C PRO A 87 9.67 18.93 -3.83
N PHE A 88 8.80 17.95 -3.71
CA PHE A 88 9.16 16.56 -3.94
C PHE A 88 9.46 16.34 -5.42
N ALA A 89 10.56 15.66 -5.73
CA ALA A 89 10.89 15.18 -7.07
C ALA A 89 10.25 13.81 -7.34
N ASP A 90 10.36 12.92 -6.36
CA ASP A 90 9.78 11.57 -6.37
C ASP A 90 9.53 11.08 -4.94
N ALA A 91 8.74 10.02 -4.83
CA ALA A 91 8.53 9.26 -3.62
C ALA A 91 8.41 7.77 -3.93
N ALA A 92 8.61 6.94 -2.91
CA ALA A 92 8.40 5.51 -2.99
C ALA A 92 7.68 5.01 -1.73
N VAL A 93 6.77 4.07 -1.93
CA VAL A 93 6.12 3.30 -0.86
C VAL A 93 6.38 1.83 -1.14
N GLY A 94 7.15 1.17 -0.28
CA GLY A 94 7.48 -0.25 -0.39
C GLY A 94 6.84 -1.03 0.73
N VAL A 95 6.40 -2.26 0.44
CA VAL A 95 5.89 -3.21 1.43
C VAL A 95 6.68 -4.50 1.28
N LEU A 96 7.33 -4.94 2.36
CA LEU A 96 7.94 -6.26 2.43
C LEU A 96 7.00 -7.21 3.18
N LEU A 97 6.57 -8.27 2.52
CA LEU A 97 5.67 -9.30 3.01
C LEU A 97 6.49 -10.49 3.49
N GLU A 98 6.25 -10.90 4.74
CA GLU A 98 6.99 -11.99 5.36
C GLU A 98 6.04 -12.88 6.16
N SER A 99 6.28 -14.19 6.10
CA SER A 99 5.78 -15.14 7.10
C SER A 99 7.00 -15.59 7.90
N PRO A 100 7.16 -15.10 9.15
CA PRO A 100 8.27 -15.52 9.99
C PRO A 100 8.28 -17.05 10.12
N ASP A 101 9.49 -17.63 10.11
CA ASP A 101 9.74 -19.07 10.26
C ASP A 101 9.25 -19.95 9.09
N GLU A 102 8.66 -19.38 8.03
CA GLU A 102 8.32 -20.10 6.81
C GLU A 102 9.48 -20.08 5.80
N PRO A 103 9.67 -21.15 4.99
CA PRO A 103 10.66 -21.18 3.92
C PRO A 103 10.31 -20.20 2.79
N ALA A 104 11.29 -19.90 1.94
CA ALA A 104 11.19 -18.90 0.88
C ALA A 104 10.01 -19.14 -0.09
N ASP A 105 9.69 -20.40 -0.38
CA ASP A 105 8.58 -20.80 -1.27
C ASP A 105 7.19 -20.70 -0.63
N ARG A 106 7.13 -20.46 0.69
CA ARG A 106 5.88 -20.25 1.44
C ARG A 106 5.74 -18.81 1.94
N GLN A 107 6.65 -17.93 1.55
CA GLN A 107 6.54 -16.51 1.83
C GLN A 107 5.29 -15.91 1.15
N PRO A 108 4.63 -14.96 1.81
CA PRO A 108 3.45 -14.30 1.26
C PRO A 108 3.85 -13.43 0.08
N ILE A 109 2.99 -13.38 -0.93
CA ILE A 109 3.21 -12.59 -2.14
C ILE A 109 2.10 -11.58 -2.36
N ALA A 110 2.44 -10.48 -3.03
CA ALA A 110 1.48 -9.54 -3.57
C ALA A 110 0.80 -10.16 -4.80
N TRP A 111 -0.24 -10.96 -4.58
CA TRP A 111 -1.01 -11.59 -5.65
C TRP A 111 -1.50 -10.59 -6.69
N SER A 112 -1.82 -9.37 -6.24
CA SER A 112 -2.17 -8.23 -7.06
C SER A 112 -1.85 -6.92 -6.35
N ILE A 113 -1.57 -5.87 -7.13
CA ILE A 113 -1.27 -4.52 -6.63
C ILE A 113 -2.06 -3.46 -7.39
N SER A 114 -2.34 -2.35 -6.70
CA SER A 114 -3.02 -1.19 -7.27
C SER A 114 -2.57 0.12 -6.61
N PRO A 115 -2.39 1.20 -7.38
CA PRO A 115 -2.43 1.24 -8.85
C PRO A 115 -1.19 0.55 -9.48
N LYS A 116 -1.36 -0.08 -10.65
CA LYS A 116 -0.20 -0.57 -11.44
C LYS A 116 0.48 0.55 -12.20
N LYS A 117 -0.31 1.40 -12.85
CA LYS A 117 0.15 2.60 -13.54
C LYS A 117 -0.92 3.67 -13.45
N ARG A 118 -0.51 4.93 -13.27
CA ARG A 118 -1.41 6.08 -13.35
C ARG A 118 -0.66 7.31 -13.84
N SER A 119 -1.31 8.12 -14.68
CA SER A 119 -0.74 9.35 -15.25
C SER A 119 -1.14 10.63 -14.50
N HIS A 120 -2.10 10.57 -13.58
CA HIS A 120 -2.62 11.73 -12.84
C HIS A 120 -3.08 11.32 -11.42
N PRO A 121 -3.08 12.24 -10.43
CA PRO A 121 -3.65 11.99 -9.11
C PRO A 121 -5.16 11.73 -9.14
N VAL A 122 -5.70 11.02 -8.14
CA VAL A 122 -7.15 10.81 -7.95
C VAL A 122 -7.55 11.12 -6.52
N GLU A 123 -8.83 11.45 -6.32
CA GLU A 123 -9.36 11.67 -4.97
C GLU A 123 -9.42 10.37 -4.16
N ARG A 124 -9.31 10.52 -2.83
CA ARG A 124 -9.39 9.41 -1.88
C ARG A 124 -10.82 8.84 -1.87
N ALA A 125 -10.97 7.60 -2.29
CA ALA A 125 -12.25 6.88 -2.28
C ALA A 125 -12.45 6.08 -0.97
N THR A 126 -13.70 6.01 -0.49
CA THR A 126 -14.14 5.20 0.65
C THR A 126 -14.72 3.84 0.23
N THR A 127 -15.23 3.77 -1.00
CA THR A 127 -15.74 2.54 -1.61
C THR A 127 -14.72 2.03 -2.61
N ILE A 128 -14.31 0.78 -2.43
CA ILE A 128 -13.39 0.12 -3.35
C ILE A 128 -14.16 -0.87 -4.19
N GLY A 129 -14.08 -0.70 -5.50
CA GLY A 129 -14.53 -1.71 -6.44
C GLY A 129 -13.45 -2.75 -6.63
N LEU A 130 -13.65 -3.94 -6.06
CA LEU A 130 -12.87 -5.11 -6.37
C LEU A 130 -13.29 -5.61 -7.76
N SER A 131 -12.37 -5.48 -8.71
CA SER A 131 -12.53 -5.99 -10.07
C SER A 131 -11.74 -7.28 -10.23
N ALA A 132 -12.10 -8.10 -11.22
CA ALA A 132 -11.34 -9.28 -11.58
C ALA A 132 -9.86 -8.97 -11.79
N LYS A 133 -9.50 -7.79 -12.31
CA LYS A 133 -8.11 -7.31 -12.48
C LYS A 133 -7.34 -7.03 -11.18
N LEU A 134 -8.07 -6.71 -10.11
CA LEU A 134 -7.50 -6.51 -8.78
C LEU A 134 -7.46 -7.80 -7.99
N ALA A 135 -8.45 -8.66 -8.20
CA ALA A 135 -8.51 -10.01 -7.66
C ALA A 135 -7.48 -10.95 -8.32
N ILE A 136 -7.20 -10.76 -9.61
CA ILE A 136 -6.50 -11.70 -10.50
C ILE A 136 -5.83 -10.91 -11.63
N VAL A 137 -4.75 -11.45 -12.18
CA VAL A 137 -4.07 -10.89 -13.37
C VAL A 137 -4.57 -11.60 -14.62
N GLU A 138 -5.21 -10.86 -15.53
CA GLU A 138 -5.21 -11.19 -16.96
C GLU A 138 -3.85 -10.79 -17.54
N SER A 139 -3.08 -11.77 -18.00
CA SER A 139 -1.88 -11.53 -18.80
C SER A 139 -2.28 -11.17 -20.22
N THR A 140 -2.56 -9.90 -20.48
CA THR A 140 -2.63 -9.39 -21.86
C THR A 140 -1.65 -8.23 -21.99
N LEU A 141 -0.44 -8.58 -22.42
CA LEU A 141 0.66 -7.64 -22.65
C LEU A 141 0.55 -7.13 -24.09
N GLU A 142 -0.33 -6.16 -24.34
CA GLU A 142 -0.31 -5.38 -25.58
C GLU A 142 0.60 -4.16 -25.38
N LEU A 143 1.87 -4.31 -25.74
CA LEU A 143 2.78 -3.19 -25.98
C LEU A 143 2.50 -2.66 -27.39
N THR A 144 1.70 -1.62 -27.50
CA THR A 144 1.62 -0.81 -28.73
C THR A 144 2.79 0.18 -28.74
N PRO A 145 3.83 0.01 -29.58
CA PRO A 145 4.91 0.97 -29.67
C PRO A 145 4.43 2.14 -30.55
N GLY A 146 4.29 3.35 -30.00
CA GLY A 146 4.03 4.50 -30.86
C GLY A 146 3.46 5.79 -30.28
N GLN A 147 3.17 5.91 -28.98
CA GLN A 147 2.69 7.17 -28.41
C GLN A 147 3.71 7.76 -27.45
N GLY A 148 3.91 9.08 -27.58
CA GLY A 148 4.97 9.84 -26.90
C GLY A 148 5.02 9.55 -25.41
N ARG A 149 6.25 9.61 -24.85
CA ARG A 149 6.57 9.35 -23.44
C ARG A 149 5.46 9.85 -22.51
N GLU A 150 4.60 8.93 -22.05
CA GLU A 150 3.62 9.23 -21.01
C GLU A 150 4.38 9.55 -19.72
N ASP A 151 4.17 10.75 -19.18
CA ASP A 151 4.67 11.10 -17.84
C ASP A 151 3.81 10.35 -16.81
N LEU A 152 4.27 9.18 -16.38
CA LEU A 152 3.60 8.38 -15.37
C LEU A 152 3.79 9.01 -13.99
N PHE A 153 2.67 9.26 -13.31
CA PHE A 153 2.63 9.81 -11.95
C PHE A 153 2.87 8.71 -10.91
N VAL A 154 2.30 7.51 -11.09
CA VAL A 154 2.52 6.34 -10.22
C VAL A 154 2.80 5.09 -11.04
N ILE A 155 3.77 4.29 -10.59
CA ILE A 155 4.11 2.97 -11.14
C ILE A 155 4.24 1.98 -9.99
N GLY A 156 3.39 0.95 -9.99
CA GLY A 156 3.47 -0.20 -9.08
C GLY A 156 4.28 -1.34 -9.71
N MET A 157 5.11 -1.99 -8.89
CA MET A 157 6.01 -3.09 -9.24
C MET A 157 5.96 -4.18 -8.15
N GLY A 158 6.54 -5.35 -8.42
CA GLY A 158 6.59 -6.47 -7.47
C GLY A 158 5.25 -7.22 -7.32
N GLU A 159 4.39 -7.17 -8.34
CA GLU A 159 3.26 -8.09 -8.41
C GLU A 159 3.78 -9.54 -8.54
N ARG A 160 3.24 -10.44 -7.73
CA ARG A 160 3.70 -11.82 -7.49
C ARG A 160 5.02 -11.95 -6.75
N ASP A 161 5.51 -10.86 -6.18
CA ASP A 161 6.69 -10.86 -5.32
C ASP A 161 6.32 -10.57 -3.86
N SER A 162 7.27 -10.79 -2.96
CA SER A 162 7.14 -10.49 -1.54
C SER A 162 7.50 -9.03 -1.22
N ASP A 163 8.05 -8.25 -2.16
CA ASP A 163 8.51 -6.88 -1.94
C ASP A 163 7.88 -5.83 -2.89
N PRO A 164 6.54 -5.77 -3.03
CA PRO A 164 5.89 -4.77 -3.89
C PRO A 164 6.25 -3.33 -3.53
N GLU A 165 6.41 -2.49 -4.57
CA GLU A 165 6.76 -1.07 -4.43
C GLU A 165 5.93 -0.22 -5.40
N TRP A 166 5.52 0.96 -4.93
CA TRP A 166 5.02 2.04 -5.76
C TRP A 166 6.00 3.18 -5.82
N ARG A 167 6.37 3.59 -7.04
CA ARG A 167 7.13 4.81 -7.29
C ARG A 167 6.19 5.89 -7.78
N ILE A 168 6.26 7.04 -7.12
CA ILE A 168 5.49 8.24 -7.45
C ILE A 168 6.45 9.30 -7.97
N GLN A 169 6.16 9.90 -9.11
CA GLN A 169 6.99 10.93 -9.72
C GLN A 169 6.19 12.22 -9.90
N ALA A 170 6.78 13.34 -9.50
CA ALA A 170 6.22 14.64 -9.85
C ALA A 170 6.32 14.81 -11.38
N THR A 171 5.20 15.19 -12.01
CA THR A 171 5.18 15.51 -13.44
C THR A 171 5.10 17.02 -13.63
N SER A 172 5.34 17.50 -14.85
CA SER A 172 5.21 18.92 -15.19
C SER A 172 3.82 19.50 -14.90
N ARG A 173 2.78 18.65 -14.91
CA ARG A 173 1.38 19.01 -14.68
C ARG A 173 0.90 18.69 -13.27
N HIS A 174 1.53 17.73 -12.60
CA HIS A 174 1.08 17.22 -11.31
C HIS A 174 2.26 17.21 -10.32
N PRO A 175 2.39 18.25 -9.48
CA PRO A 175 3.30 18.18 -8.35
C PRO A 175 2.85 17.05 -7.42
N LEU A 176 3.80 16.48 -6.69
CA LEU A 176 3.54 15.40 -5.74
C LEU A 176 2.93 15.98 -4.44
N ILE A 177 1.64 16.32 -4.52
CA ILE A 177 0.82 16.91 -3.46
C ILE A 177 -0.55 16.22 -3.48
N GLY A 178 -1.07 15.89 -2.32
CA GLY A 178 -2.36 15.22 -2.15
C GLY A 178 -2.20 13.82 -1.55
N ASP A 179 -3.28 13.06 -1.60
CA ASP A 179 -3.37 11.73 -1.00
C ASP A 179 -3.33 10.67 -2.10
N GLU A 180 -2.60 9.58 -1.88
CA GLU A 180 -2.50 8.44 -2.78
C GLU A 180 -2.73 7.16 -2.00
N THR A 181 -3.64 6.31 -2.50
CA THR A 181 -4.01 5.05 -1.85
C THR A 181 -3.44 3.88 -2.63
N PHE A 182 -2.67 3.05 -1.92
CA PHE A 182 -2.06 1.82 -2.41
C PHE A 182 -2.81 0.64 -1.83
N MET A 183 -3.10 -0.33 -2.68
CA MET A 183 -3.79 -1.56 -2.29
C MET A 183 -3.02 -2.75 -2.83
N LEU A 184 -2.97 -3.82 -2.05
CA LEU A 184 -2.53 -5.12 -2.52
C LEU A 184 -3.43 -6.22 -1.99
N ILE A 185 -3.57 -7.28 -2.78
CA ILE A 185 -4.08 -8.56 -2.31
C ILE A 185 -2.86 -9.42 -2.00
N VAL A 186 -2.75 -9.82 -0.74
CA VAL A 186 -1.73 -10.75 -0.26
C VAL A 186 -2.27 -12.16 -0.39
N LYS A 187 -1.54 -13.05 -1.08
CA LYS A 187 -1.74 -14.49 -0.99
C LYS A 187 -0.73 -15.03 0.02
N ALA A 188 -1.20 -15.74 1.03
CA ALA A 188 -0.35 -16.38 2.04
C ALA A 188 -0.78 -17.83 2.26
N THR A 189 0.11 -18.65 2.81
CA THR A 189 -0.27 -20.02 3.20
C THR A 189 -1.39 -19.95 4.25
N ALA A 190 -2.41 -20.80 4.11
CA ALA A 190 -3.54 -20.87 5.02
C ALA A 190 -3.05 -21.03 6.48
N GLY A 191 -3.56 -20.19 7.38
CA GLY A 191 -3.19 -20.18 8.81
C GLY A 191 -1.81 -19.60 9.17
N ALA A 192 -0.86 -19.47 8.24
CA ALA A 192 0.52 -19.05 8.54
C ALA A 192 0.62 -17.55 8.88
N PRO A 193 1.37 -17.13 9.92
CA PRO A 193 1.47 -15.72 10.32
C PRO A 193 1.95 -14.83 9.17
N VAL A 194 1.37 -13.65 9.00
CA VAL A 194 1.74 -12.74 7.89
C VAL A 194 2.02 -11.35 8.43
N GLN A 195 3.23 -10.86 8.15
CA GLN A 195 3.70 -9.52 8.48
C GLN A 195 3.93 -8.72 7.20
N ALA A 196 3.54 -7.44 7.23
CA ALA A 196 3.90 -6.47 6.22
C ALA A 196 4.78 -5.39 6.86
N ARG A 197 5.97 -5.16 6.32
CA ARG A 197 6.86 -4.07 6.71
C ARG A 197 6.78 -2.94 5.70
N VAL A 198 6.30 -1.79 6.15
CA VAL A 198 6.13 -0.62 5.28
C VAL A 198 7.39 0.22 5.30
N THR A 199 7.75 0.76 4.14
CA THR A 199 8.80 1.76 3.97
C THR A 199 8.26 2.90 3.13
N VAL A 200 8.63 4.13 3.49
CA VAL A 200 8.34 5.33 2.70
C VAL A 200 9.64 6.08 2.48
N ALA A 201 9.88 6.52 1.26
CA ALA A 201 11.03 7.34 0.89
C ALA A 201 10.58 8.48 -0.01
N ALA A 202 11.35 9.57 0.00
CA ALA A 202 11.09 10.71 -0.87
C ALA A 202 12.38 11.42 -1.22
N THR A 203 12.45 11.95 -2.43
CA THR A 203 13.53 12.83 -2.89
C THR A 203 13.00 14.25 -2.92
N ILE A 204 13.64 15.18 -2.19
CA ILE A 204 13.27 16.60 -2.17
C ILE A 204 14.27 17.38 -3.01
N LYS A 205 13.75 18.27 -3.86
CA LYS A 205 14.55 19.21 -4.65
C LYS A 205 14.77 20.49 -3.86
N HIS A 206 15.91 20.58 -3.19
CA HIS A 206 16.34 21.77 -2.47
C HIS A 206 16.95 22.80 -3.40
N ARG A 207 16.52 24.06 -3.28
CA ARG A 207 17.03 25.16 -4.12
C ARG A 207 18.55 25.31 -4.11
N ARG A 208 19.21 25.03 -2.98
CA ARG A 208 20.67 25.22 -2.80
C ARG A 208 21.49 23.94 -2.91
N PHE A 209 20.89 22.79 -2.63
CA PHE A 209 21.62 21.52 -2.44
C PHE A 209 21.25 20.44 -3.46
N GLY A 210 20.39 20.76 -4.43
CA GLY A 210 19.95 19.81 -5.45
C GLY A 210 18.97 18.78 -4.89
N LEU A 211 19.08 17.54 -5.36
CA LEU A 211 18.22 16.44 -4.95
C LEU A 211 18.80 15.76 -3.71
N ILE A 212 18.01 15.66 -2.65
CA ILE A 212 18.40 14.97 -1.42
C ILE A 212 17.38 13.84 -1.14
N PRO A 213 17.84 12.59 -0.98
CA PRO A 213 16.98 11.47 -0.62
C PRO A 213 16.74 11.42 0.88
N TYR A 214 15.49 11.14 1.24
CA TYR A 214 15.03 10.95 2.61
C TYR A 214 14.31 9.62 2.74
N ARG A 215 14.38 9.03 3.94
CA ARG A 215 13.57 7.88 4.34
C ARG A 215 12.69 8.28 5.53
N ALA A 216 11.47 7.78 5.54
CA ALA A 216 10.58 7.98 6.67
C ALA A 216 11.07 7.25 7.92
N ASP A 217 11.06 7.95 9.05
CA ASP A 217 11.17 7.39 10.39
C ASP A 217 9.77 6.97 10.85
N LEU A 218 9.41 5.72 10.54
CA LEU A 218 8.07 5.20 10.82
C LEU A 218 7.95 4.67 12.25
N PRO A 219 6.91 5.07 13.02
CA PRO A 219 6.60 4.44 14.29
C PRO A 219 6.27 2.96 14.08
N ALA A 220 6.50 2.13 15.10
CA ALA A 220 6.37 0.67 14.99
C ALA A 220 4.98 0.23 14.49
N THR A 221 3.92 0.95 14.89
CA THR A 221 2.53 0.71 14.50
C THR A 221 2.22 0.93 13.02
N LEU A 222 3.01 1.76 12.33
CA LEU A 222 2.91 1.99 10.89
C LEU A 222 3.95 1.18 10.11
N ARG A 223 5.09 0.90 10.74
CA ARG A 223 6.21 0.19 10.12
C ARG A 223 5.98 -1.30 9.97
N THR A 224 5.31 -1.94 10.93
CA THR A 224 5.10 -3.41 10.93
C THR A 224 3.65 -3.71 11.22
N ILE A 225 2.99 -4.35 10.28
CA ILE A 225 1.56 -4.68 10.33
C ILE A 225 1.43 -6.19 10.41
N ASP A 226 0.77 -6.69 11.44
CA ASP A 226 0.33 -8.08 11.50
C ASP A 226 -1.02 -8.20 10.78
N LEU A 227 -1.02 -8.85 9.62
CA LEU A 227 -2.19 -8.92 8.74
C LEU A 227 -3.28 -9.88 9.27
N ARG A 228 -2.98 -10.72 10.26
CA ARG A 228 -3.97 -11.64 10.86
C ARG A 228 -4.48 -11.16 12.21
N HIS A 229 -3.64 -10.48 12.99
CA HIS A 229 -4.03 -9.99 14.30
C HIS A 229 -4.96 -8.76 14.22
N GLN A 230 -4.81 -7.91 13.19
CA GLN A 230 -5.71 -6.76 13.01
C GLN A 230 -7.16 -7.19 12.71
N THR A 231 -7.36 -8.34 12.08
CA THR A 231 -8.69 -8.90 11.81
C THR A 231 -9.45 -9.23 13.10
N ASN A 232 -8.76 -9.84 14.08
CA ASN A 232 -9.38 -10.29 15.34
C ASN A 232 -9.82 -9.16 16.28
N GLN A 233 -9.31 -7.93 16.12
CA GLN A 233 -9.75 -6.78 16.92
C GLN A 233 -11.10 -6.22 16.47
N ARG A 234 -11.48 -6.41 15.20
CA ARG A 234 -12.76 -5.91 14.66
C ARG A 234 -13.95 -6.69 15.24
N ASP A 235 -13.82 -8.00 15.38
CA ASP A 235 -14.87 -8.87 15.93
C ASP A 235 -15.14 -8.62 17.42
N ARG A 236 -14.13 -8.21 18.19
CA ARG A 236 -14.29 -7.93 19.64
C ARG A 236 -15.02 -6.62 19.94
N ASN A 237 -14.94 -5.63 19.05
CA ASN A 237 -15.62 -4.34 19.26
C ASN A 237 -17.11 -4.38 18.90
N THR A 238 -17.59 -5.41 18.19
CA THR A 238 -19.02 -5.57 17.86
C THR A 238 -19.80 -6.29 18.95
N THR A 239 -19.14 -7.01 19.88
CA THR A 239 -19.82 -7.75 20.96
C THR A 239 -20.06 -6.93 22.23
N ALA A 240 -19.59 -5.69 22.30
CA ALA A 240 -19.63 -4.87 23.51
C ALA A 240 -20.79 -3.85 23.54
N THR A 241 -22.00 -4.24 23.14
CA THR A 241 -23.22 -3.47 23.48
C THR A 241 -24.38 -4.41 23.79
N LEU A 242 -24.43 -4.90 25.03
CA LEU A 242 -25.64 -5.13 25.84
C LEU A 242 -25.19 -5.64 27.22
N PRO A 243 -25.65 -5.00 28.31
CA PRO A 243 -26.84 -5.50 29.00
C PRO A 243 -27.84 -4.36 29.21
N GLY A 244 -29.14 -4.58 29.07
CA GLY A 244 -29.93 -5.33 30.05
C GLY A 244 -30.44 -4.36 31.12
N SER A 245 -31.66 -3.86 30.94
CA SER A 245 -32.46 -3.36 32.06
C SER A 245 -33.91 -3.71 31.78
N GLY A 246 -34.37 -4.79 32.41
CA GLY A 246 -35.78 -4.98 32.68
C GLY A 246 -36.19 -4.12 33.87
N ALA A 247 -37.35 -3.49 33.73
CA ALA A 247 -38.39 -3.33 34.74
C ALA A 247 -39.65 -2.86 34.00
#